data_AF-A0A357D7U4-F1
#
_entry.id   AF-A0A357D7U4-F1
#
_cell.length_a   1.000
_cell.length_b   1.000
_cell.length_c   1.000
_cell.angle_alpha   90.00
_cell.angle_beta   90.00
_cell.angle_gamma   90.00
#
_symmetry.space_group_name_H-M   'P 1'
#
loop_
_entity.id
_entity.type
_entity.pdbx_description
1 polymer ?
#
loop_
_entity_poly.entity_id
_entity_poly.type
_entity_poly.pdbx_seq_one_letter_code
_entity_poly.pdbx_strand_id
1 'polypeptide(L)'
;GGHQLFLTHGDQYRVKWDLLRLFLEGQDRKAAVIIFGHTHQPLIHYEQGILLFNPGSLYRNNAGEAPSCGWLTLGPDGIKPELKFITEKAKGIVF
;
A
#
# COMPACT_ATOMS: atom_id res chain seq x y z
N GLY A 1 -15.29 -0.28 -18.77
CA GLY A 1 -15.41 0.00 -17.33
C GLY A 1 -14.36 -0.79 -16.62
N GLY A 2 -13.48 -0.12 -15.88
CA GLY A 2 -12.38 -0.75 -15.15
C GLY A 2 -11.77 0.27 -14.21
N HIS A 3 -11.27 -0.20 -13.06
CA HIS A 3 -10.58 0.66 -12.11
C HIS A 3 -9.18 0.99 -12.65
N GLN A 4 -8.82 2.27 -12.72
CA GLN A 4 -7.43 2.66 -13.04
C GLN A 4 -6.56 2.51 -11.80
N LEU A 5 -5.51 1.70 -11.91
CA LEU A 5 -4.52 1.50 -10.86
C LEU A 5 -3.23 2.24 -11.25
N PHE A 6 -2.73 3.08 -10.35
CA PHE A 6 -1.45 3.76 -10.49
C PHE A 6 -0.43 3.12 -9.54
N LEU A 7 0.59 2.46 -10.08
CA LEU A 7 1.69 1.88 -9.31
C LEU A 7 2.93 2.77 -9.35
N THR A 8 3.57 2.98 -8.21
CA THR A 8 4.87 3.65 -8.14
C THR A 8 5.66 3.21 -6.91
N HIS A 9 6.96 3.47 -6.89
CA HIS A 9 7.75 3.28 -5.68
C HIS A 9 7.46 4.37 -4.63
N GLY A 10 7.21 5.62 -5.05
CA GLY A 10 6.81 6.75 -4.17
C GLY A 10 7.92 7.75 -3.83
N ASP A 11 9.18 7.42 -4.09
CA ASP A 11 10.35 8.30 -3.85
C ASP A 11 10.24 9.64 -4.60
N GLN A 12 9.85 9.59 -5.88
CA GLN A 12 9.67 10.79 -6.71
C GLN A 12 8.56 11.73 -6.20
N TYR A 13 7.64 11.20 -5.40
CA TYR A 13 6.52 11.96 -4.83
C TYR A 13 6.76 12.41 -3.39
N ARG A 14 7.96 12.15 -2.83
CA ARG A 14 8.36 12.58 -1.49
C ARG A 14 7.44 12.04 -0.38
N VAL A 15 6.95 10.81 -0.54
CA VAL A 15 5.97 10.15 0.36
C VAL A 15 6.39 9.99 1.82
N LYS A 16 7.67 10.23 2.15
CA LYS A 16 8.15 10.28 3.54
C LYS A 16 7.73 11.54 4.28
N TRP A 17 7.32 12.59 3.58
CA TRP A 17 6.94 13.88 4.15
C TRP A 17 5.41 14.05 4.18
N ASP A 18 4.75 13.81 3.05
CA ASP A 18 3.31 13.88 2.89
C ASP A 18 2.87 13.04 1.67
N LEU A 19 1.57 12.85 1.50
CA LEU A 19 0.99 12.12 0.36
C LEU A 19 0.40 13.05 -0.71
N LEU A 20 0.51 14.38 -0.56
CA LEU A 20 -0.21 15.34 -1.40
C LEU A 20 0.22 15.23 -2.87
N ARG A 21 1.54 15.18 -3.12
CA ARG A 21 2.06 15.08 -4.50
C ARG A 21 1.62 13.77 -5.17
N LEU A 22 1.66 12.68 -4.42
CA LEU A 22 1.25 11.36 -4.89
C LEU A 22 -0.25 11.37 -5.22
N PHE A 23 -1.07 11.96 -4.35
CA PHE A 23 -2.50 12.08 -4.52
C PHE A 23 -2.86 12.91 -5.76
N LEU A 24 -2.27 14.11 -5.93
CA LEU A 24 -2.50 14.98 -7.07
C LEU A 24 -2.14 14.27 -8.39
N GLU A 25 -1.02 13.56 -8.43
CA GLU A 25 -0.64 12.75 -9.60
C GLU A 25 -1.68 11.66 -9.90
N GLY A 26 -2.20 10.99 -8.88
CA GLY A 26 -3.27 10.00 -9.04
C GLY A 26 -4.58 10.61 -9.52
N GLN A 27 -4.92 11.81 -9.07
CA GLN A 27 -6.09 12.56 -9.57
C GLN A 27 -5.96 12.88 -11.05
N ASP A 28 -4.82 13.42 -11.48
CA ASP A 28 -4.57 13.76 -12.88
C ASP A 28 -4.64 12.52 -13.79
N ARG A 29 -4.19 11.37 -13.27
CA ARG A 29 -4.30 10.07 -13.93
C ARG A 29 -5.70 9.47 -13.88
N LYS A 30 -6.63 10.06 -13.12
CA LYS A 30 -7.97 9.51 -12.83
C LYS A 30 -7.90 8.11 -12.24
N ALA A 31 -6.92 7.89 -11.37
CA ALA A 31 -6.72 6.63 -10.68
C ALA A 31 -7.83 6.39 -9.65
N ALA A 32 -8.33 5.16 -9.58
CA ALA A 32 -9.18 4.69 -8.49
C ALA A 32 -8.34 4.18 -7.31
N VAL A 33 -7.13 3.67 -7.60
CA VAL A 33 -6.17 3.20 -6.60
C VAL A 33 -4.78 3.69 -6.95
N ILE A 34 -4.06 4.18 -5.95
CA ILE A 34 -2.64 4.49 -6.01
C ILE A 34 -1.92 3.51 -5.09
N ILE A 35 -1.02 2.70 -5.64
CA ILE A 35 -0.23 1.73 -4.89
C ILE A 35 1.20 2.23 -4.85
N PHE A 36 1.72 2.43 -3.64
CA PHE A 36 3.04 2.99 -3.42
C PHE A 36 3.82 2.28 -2.32
N GLY A 37 5.13 2.53 -2.25
CA GLY A 37 6.03 1.94 -1.27
C GLY A 37 6.94 2.99 -0.63
N HIS A 38 8.24 2.70 -0.60
CA HIS A 38 9.33 3.58 -0.14
C HIS A 38 9.36 3.91 1.38
N THR A 39 8.23 4.13 2.03
CA THR A 39 8.17 4.38 3.49
C THR A 39 8.32 3.09 4.30
N HIS A 40 8.00 1.94 3.69
CA HIS A 40 7.85 0.63 4.32
C HIS A 40 6.81 0.61 5.46
N GLN A 41 5.92 1.60 5.50
CA GLN A 41 4.84 1.68 6.46
C GLN A 41 3.55 1.28 5.76
N PRO A 42 2.89 0.19 6.17
CA PRO A 42 1.64 -0.22 5.56
C PRO A 42 0.57 0.84 5.76
N LEU A 43 -0.22 1.10 4.71
CA LEU A 43 -1.24 2.14 4.70
C LEU A 43 -2.44 1.72 3.84
N ILE A 44 -3.64 1.89 4.40
CA ILE A 44 -4.90 1.96 3.65
C ILE A 44 -5.50 3.33 3.98
N HIS A 45 -5.51 4.23 3.01
CA HIS A 45 -6.06 5.57 3.18
C HIS A 45 -6.97 5.92 2.00
N TYR A 46 -8.13 6.50 2.26
CA TYR A 46 -9.02 7.01 1.21
C TYR A 46 -8.99 8.53 1.22
N GLU A 47 -8.63 9.11 0.08
CA GLU A 47 -8.62 10.55 -0.13
C GLU A 47 -9.51 10.87 -1.32
N GLN A 48 -10.60 11.61 -1.11
CA GLN A 48 -11.55 12.04 -2.16
C GLN A 48 -12.00 10.90 -3.10
N GLY A 49 -12.22 9.69 -2.55
CA GLY A 49 -12.66 8.52 -3.30
C GLY A 49 -11.55 7.74 -4.00
N ILE A 50 -10.29 8.18 -3.90
CA ILE A 50 -9.11 7.44 -4.39
C ILE A 50 -8.50 6.67 -3.21
N LEU A 51 -8.23 5.38 -3.42
CA LEU A 51 -7.52 4.56 -2.44
C LEU A 51 -6.00 4.75 -2.58
N LEU A 52 -5.35 5.28 -1.56
CA LEU A 52 -3.90 5.25 -1.40
C LEU A 52 -3.52 4.01 -0.58
N PHE A 53 -2.75 3.13 -1.20
CA PHE A 53 -2.40 1.83 -0.66
C PHE A 53 -0.89 1.63 -0.61
N ASN A 54 -0.35 1.40 0.58
CA ASN A 54 1.01 0.95 0.77
C ASN A 54 0.98 -0.44 1.41
N PRO A 55 1.44 -1.51 0.73
CA PRO A 55 1.44 -2.85 1.31
C PRO A 55 2.48 -3.03 2.42
N GLY A 56 3.35 -2.04 2.64
CA GLY A 56 4.48 -2.08 3.56
C GLY A 56 5.65 -2.86 2.97
N SER A 57 6.31 -3.69 3.78
CA SER A 57 7.51 -4.42 3.38
C SER A 57 7.50 -5.83 3.95
N LEU A 58 7.89 -6.82 3.14
CA LEU A 58 8.07 -8.21 3.54
C LEU A 58 9.30 -8.44 4.45
N TYR A 59 10.17 -7.44 4.63
CA TYR A 59 11.44 -7.58 5.34
C TYR A 59 11.65 -6.59 6.48
N ARG A 60 11.42 -5.29 6.23
CA ARG A 60 11.72 -4.24 7.21
C ARG A 60 10.60 -3.23 7.26
N ASN A 61 9.91 -3.18 8.38
CA ASN A 61 9.11 -2.03 8.76
C ASN A 61 10.04 -1.02 9.48
N ASN A 62 9.84 0.29 9.25
CA ASN A 62 10.67 1.34 9.88
C ASN A 62 10.11 1.82 11.23
N ALA A 63 9.00 1.25 11.72
CA ALA A 63 8.26 1.69 12.91
C ALA A 63 8.19 0.66 14.06
N GLY A 64 8.89 -0.47 13.95
CA GLY A 64 8.83 -1.61 14.89
C GLY A 64 7.65 -2.57 14.72
N GLU A 65 6.81 -2.44 13.69
CA GLU A 65 5.71 -3.36 13.39
C GLU A 65 6.20 -4.59 12.59
N ALA A 66 5.39 -5.64 12.57
CA ALA A 66 5.70 -6.84 11.80
C ALA A 66 5.79 -6.53 10.28
N PRO A 67 6.61 -7.27 9.51
CA PRO A 67 6.58 -7.21 8.05
C PRO A 67 5.16 -7.40 7.52
N SER A 68 4.84 -6.81 6.38
CA SER A 68 3.48 -6.83 5.83
C SER A 68 3.46 -6.98 4.32
N CYS A 69 2.31 -7.45 3.84
CA CYS A 69 1.94 -7.41 2.44
C CYS A 69 0.46 -7.07 2.28
N GLY A 70 0.08 -6.71 1.06
CA GLY A 70 -1.24 -6.21 0.74
C GLY A 70 -1.98 -7.07 -0.28
N TRP A 71 -3.28 -7.26 -0.08
CA TRP A 71 -4.21 -7.82 -1.05
C TRP A 71 -5.16 -6.74 -1.53
N LEU A 72 -5.39 -6.70 -2.85
CA LEU A 72 -6.40 -5.86 -3.47
C LEU A 72 -7.32 -6.75 -4.28
N THR A 73 -8.56 -6.87 -3.80
CA THR A 73 -9.60 -7.62 -4.51
C THR A 73 -10.42 -6.64 -5.34
N LEU A 74 -10.45 -6.85 -6.65
CA LEU A 74 -11.25 -6.09 -7.60
C LEU A 74 -12.48 -6.93 -7.95
N GLY A 75 -13.68 -6.42 -7.66
CA GLY A 75 -14.93 -7.13 -7.92
C GLY A 75 -16.09 -6.19 -8.25
N PRO A 76 -17.29 -6.75 -8.51
CA PRO A 76 -18.49 -5.96 -8.81
C PRO A 76 -18.89 -5.03 -7.66
N ASP A 77 -18.54 -5.39 -6.41
CA ASP A 77 -18.76 -4.56 -5.22
C ASP A 77 -17.74 -3.41 -5.09
N GLY A 78 -16.78 -3.30 -6.02
CA GLY A 78 -15.69 -2.33 -5.99
C GLY A 78 -14.35 -2.93 -5.54
N ILE A 79 -13.52 -2.08 -4.94
CA ILE A 79 -12.12 -2.37 -4.58
C ILE A 79 -12.04 -2.61 -3.08
N LYS A 80 -11.59 -3.79 -2.67
CA LYS A 80 -11.41 -4.17 -1.27
C LYS A 80 -9.91 -4.34 -0.95
N PRO A 81 -9.31 -3.40 -0.18
CA PRO A 81 -7.94 -3.54 0.29
C PRO A 81 -7.85 -4.30 1.61
N GLU A 82 -6.82 -5.14 1.74
CA GLU A 82 -6.48 -5.85 2.97
C GLU A 82 -4.97 -5.80 3.20
N LEU A 83 -4.56 -5.60 4.45
CA LEU A 83 -3.17 -5.74 4.89
C LEU A 83 -3.04 -7.02 5.71
N LYS A 84 -2.04 -7.86 5.40
CA LYS A 84 -1.65 -8.96 6.29
C LYS A 84 -0.24 -8.73 6.80
N PHE A 85 -0.13 -8.86 8.11
CA PHE A 85 1.13 -8.78 8.82
C PHE A 85 1.68 -10.20 8.98
N ILE A 86 2.94 -10.37 8.60
CA ILE A 86 3.70 -11.61 8.70
C ILE A 86 4.29 -11.65 10.09
N THR A 87 3.54 -12.24 11.01
CA THR A 87 4.03 -12.57 12.35
C THR A 87 4.50 -14.02 12.33
N GLU A 88 5.82 -14.29 12.28
CA GLU A 88 6.29 -15.65 12.58
C GLU A 88 7.60 -15.68 13.38
N LYS A 89 7.63 -16.55 14.38
CA LYS A 89 8.55 -17.69 14.27
C LYS A 89 7.69 -18.95 14.13
N ALA A 90 7.75 -19.64 13.00
CA ALA A 90 7.57 -21.08 13.00
C ALA A 90 8.51 -21.64 14.08
N LYS A 91 7.94 -22.28 15.10
CA LYS A 91 8.71 -22.92 16.18
C LYS A 91 9.74 -23.84 15.51
N GLY A 92 11.01 -23.59 15.82
CA GLY A 92 12.14 -24.31 15.26
C GLY A 92 11.95 -25.82 15.32
N ILE A 93 12.25 -26.47 14.20
CA ILE A 93 12.66 -27.87 14.21
C ILE A 93 14.00 -27.89 14.96
N VAL A 94 13.96 -28.42 16.18
CA VAL A 94 15.15 -28.76 16.93
C VAL A 94 15.67 -30.06 16.32
N PHE A 95 16.85 -30.02 15.72
CA PHE A 95 17.63 -31.22 15.39
C PHE A 95 18.35 -31.73 16.65
#